data_AF-A0A2V9K7E1-F1
#
_entry.id   AF-A0A2V9K7E1-F1
#
_cell.length_a   1.000
_cell.length_b   1.000
_cell.length_c   1.000
_cell.angle_alpha   90.00
_cell.angle_beta   90.00
_cell.angle_gamma   90.00
#
_symmetry.space_group_name_H-M   'P 1'
#
loop_
_entity.id
_entity.type
_entity.pdbx_description
1 polymer ?
#
loop_
_entity_poly.entity_id
_entity_poly.type
_entity_poly.pdbx_seq_one_letter_code
_entity_poly.pdbx_strand_id
1 'polypeptide(L)'
;MSFWDWLLRRRQHEADLDEEIQAHLVMAAQERVKQSEPAPEALTSATREFGNVALVKEVTREMWGFAWLETWLQDIRYGLRQLRRNPGFAAVAVITLGLGIGVNTTIFSFVQAFLLRRPPVSDPDRVVMLCSTNPKGGFWMPDKIPVSAPDFLDWRKQATSYSGMAAAAFASFTVS
;
A
#
# COMPACT_ATOMS: atom_id res chain seq x y z
N MET A 1 -12.97 -1.80 3.13
CA MET A 1 -12.86 -1.98 4.59
C MET A 1 -13.86 -3.05 4.99
N SER A 2 -13.38 -4.09 5.66
CA SER A 2 -14.16 -5.30 5.96
C SER A 2 -15.18 -5.03 7.07
N PHE A 3 -16.38 -5.62 6.96
CA PHE A 3 -17.40 -5.65 8.02
C PHE A 3 -16.82 -6.14 9.36
N TRP A 4 -15.80 -7.00 9.30
CA TRP A 4 -15.08 -7.53 10.47
C TRP A 4 -14.23 -6.47 11.18
N ASP A 5 -13.58 -5.56 10.46
CA ASP A 5 -12.82 -4.45 11.07
C ASP A 5 -13.74 -3.46 11.79
N TRP A 6 -14.93 -3.23 11.25
CA TRP A 6 -15.95 -2.38 11.89
C TRP A 6 -16.48 -3.02 13.18
N LEU A 7 -16.76 -4.32 13.16
CA LEU A 7 -17.22 -5.04 14.35
C LEU A 7 -16.16 -5.05 15.47
N LEU A 8 -14.89 -5.19 15.10
CA LEU A 8 -13.75 -5.15 16.03
C LEU A 8 -13.52 -3.73 16.60
N ARG A 9 -13.56 -2.69 15.76
CA ARG A 9 -13.41 -1.29 16.22
C ARG A 9 -14.58 -0.82 17.08
N ARG A 10 -15.81 -1.27 16.79
CA ARG A 10 -16.97 -0.97 17.64
C ARG A 10 -16.80 -1.51 19.06
N ARG A 11 -16.28 -2.72 19.21
CA ARG A 11 -15.99 -3.30 20.53
C ARG A 11 -14.91 -2.53 21.28
N GLN A 12 -13.88 -2.06 20.57
CA GLN A 12 -12.84 -1.21 21.17
C GLN A 12 -13.44 0.14 21.63
N HIS A 13 -14.20 0.82 20.79
CA HIS A 13 -14.82 2.10 21.17
C HIS A 13 -15.84 1.96 22.31
N GLU A 14 -16.60 0.86 22.37
CA GLU A 14 -17.48 0.56 23.51
C GLU A 14 -16.67 0.28 24.79
N ALA A 15 -15.52 -0.40 24.70
CA ALA A 15 -14.63 -0.64 25.84
C ALA A 15 -13.92 0.64 26.34
N ASP A 16 -13.43 1.48 25.42
CA ASP A 16 -12.77 2.74 25.73
C ASP A 16 -13.76 3.70 26.42
N LEU A 17 -15.00 3.79 25.93
CA LEU A 17 -16.06 4.61 26.53
C LEU A 17 -16.41 4.12 27.94
N ASP A 18 -16.45 2.81 28.13
CA ASP A 18 -16.72 2.20 29.44
C ASP A 18 -15.60 2.49 30.43
N GLU A 19 -14.35 2.43 29.98
CA GLU A 19 -13.17 2.79 30.78
C GLU A 19 -13.18 4.27 31.16
N GLU A 20 -13.46 5.17 30.20
CA GLU A 20 -13.52 6.61 30.43
C GLU A 20 -14.61 6.97 31.44
N ILE A 21 -15.83 6.41 31.30
CA ILE A 21 -16.93 6.62 32.25
C ILE A 21 -16.54 6.13 33.65
N GLN A 22 -15.94 4.94 33.76
CA GLN A 22 -15.48 4.41 35.04
C GLN A 22 -14.41 5.30 35.68
N ALA A 23 -13.44 5.77 34.89
CA ALA A 23 -12.40 6.67 35.36
C ALA A 23 -12.99 7.98 35.91
N HIS A 24 -13.98 8.55 35.21
CA HIS A 24 -14.68 9.75 35.67
C HIS A 24 -15.45 9.54 36.98
N LEU A 25 -16.14 8.42 37.13
CA LEU A 25 -16.87 8.09 38.36
C LEU A 25 -15.93 7.88 39.54
N VAL A 26 -14.80 7.19 39.34
CA VAL A 26 -13.78 6.98 40.37
C VAL A 26 -13.13 8.29 40.79
N MET A 27 -12.74 9.15 39.84
CA MET A 27 -12.19 10.47 40.14
C MET A 27 -13.19 11.34 40.92
N ALA A 28 -14.46 11.34 40.51
CA ALA A 28 -15.50 12.10 41.20
C ALA A 28 -15.77 11.59 42.63
N ALA A 29 -15.69 10.28 42.86
CA ALA A 29 -15.82 9.71 44.20
C ALA A 29 -14.61 10.07 45.08
N GLN A 30 -13.39 10.01 44.54
CA GLN A 30 -12.18 10.39 45.27
C GLN A 30 -12.20 11.87 45.68
N GLU A 31 -12.67 12.75 44.82
CA GLU A 31 -12.77 14.17 45.12
C GLU A 31 -13.77 14.44 46.25
N ARG A 32 -14.88 13.70 46.31
CA ARG A 32 -15.84 13.81 47.42
C ARG A 32 -15.31 13.27 48.73
N VAL A 33 -14.53 12.18 48.70
CA VAL A 33 -13.82 11.69 49.90
C VAL A 33 -12.87 12.75 50.45
N LYS A 34 -12.16 13.49 49.58
CA LYS A 34 -11.33 14.64 50.03
C LYS A 34 -12.18 15.78 50.61
N GLN A 35 -13.40 15.95 50.13
CA GLN A 35 -14.38 16.91 50.65
C GLN A 35 -15.13 16.41 51.90
N SER A 36 -14.60 15.38 52.58
CA SER A 36 -15.10 14.81 53.84
C SER A 36 -16.38 13.98 53.75
N GLU A 37 -16.71 13.43 52.59
CA GLU A 37 -17.75 12.40 52.46
C GLU A 37 -17.22 11.00 52.84
N PRO A 38 -18.03 10.14 53.48
CA PRO A 38 -17.64 8.76 53.77
C PRO A 38 -17.36 7.97 52.48
N ALA A 39 -16.22 7.27 52.43
CA ALA A 39 -15.81 6.43 51.28
C ALA A 39 -16.88 5.47 50.72
N PRO A 40 -17.72 4.78 51.52
CA PRO A 40 -18.76 3.91 50.96
C PRO A 40 -19.92 4.67 50.29
N GLU A 41 -20.14 5.94 50.64
CA GLU A 41 -21.24 6.75 50.10
C GLU A 41 -20.82 7.54 48.85
N ALA A 42 -19.53 7.92 48.75
CA ALA A 42 -19.01 8.76 47.67
C ALA A 42 -19.21 8.21 46.25
N LEU A 43 -19.07 6.89 46.04
CA LEU A 43 -19.34 6.25 44.73
C LEU A 43 -20.83 6.26 44.36
N THR A 44 -21.70 6.09 45.36
CA THR A 44 -23.15 6.09 45.19
C THR A 44 -23.66 7.50 44.88
N SER A 45 -23.09 8.51 45.53
CA SER A 45 -23.34 9.92 45.21
C SER A 45 -22.80 10.29 43.82
N ALA A 46 -21.60 9.84 43.46
CA ALA A 46 -20.99 10.10 42.14
C ALA A 46 -21.81 9.53 40.98
N THR A 47 -22.31 8.30 41.12
CA THR A 47 -23.16 7.65 40.11
C THR A 47 -24.53 8.32 39.99
N ARG A 48 -25.11 8.79 41.10
CA ARG A 48 -26.35 9.58 41.08
C ARG A 48 -26.20 10.90 40.35
N GLU A 49 -25.09 11.60 40.53
CA GLU A 49 -24.85 12.90 39.89
C GLU A 49 -24.50 12.76 38.40
N PHE A 50 -23.76 11.71 38.02
CA PHE A 50 -23.50 11.41 36.61
C PHE A 50 -24.78 11.13 35.81
N GLY A 51 -25.84 10.66 36.49
CA GLY A 51 -27.15 10.45 35.89
C GLY A 51 -27.24 9.14 35.09
N ASN A 52 -28.03 9.14 34.02
CA ASN A 52 -28.31 7.92 33.26
C ASN A 52 -27.15 7.54 32.33
N VAL A 53 -26.20 6.76 32.86
CA VAL A 53 -25.07 6.20 32.11
C VAL A 53 -25.53 5.42 30.87
N ALA A 54 -26.65 4.70 30.95
CA ALA A 54 -27.16 3.90 29.83
C ALA A 54 -27.60 4.79 28.65
N LEU A 55 -28.22 5.94 28.93
CA LEU A 55 -28.62 6.92 27.91
C LEU A 55 -27.39 7.52 27.21
N VAL A 56 -26.35 7.89 27.97
CA VAL A 56 -25.10 8.43 27.41
C VAL A 56 -24.44 7.39 26.50
N LYS A 57 -24.38 6.13 26.93
CA LYS A 57 -23.84 5.05 26.09
C LYS A 57 -24.69 4.83 24.84
N GLU A 58 -26.02 4.91 24.94
CA GLU A 58 -26.93 4.70 23.80
C GLU A 58 -26.79 5.79 22.74
N VAL A 59 -26.77 7.06 23.15
CA VAL A 59 -26.59 8.21 22.23
C VAL A 59 -25.22 8.14 21.54
N THR A 60 -24.16 7.83 22.28
CA THR A 60 -22.82 7.69 21.69
C THR A 60 -22.73 6.49 20.74
N ARG A 61 -23.44 5.40 21.05
CA ARG A 61 -23.50 4.19 20.22
C ARG A 61 -24.25 4.42 18.91
N GLU A 62 -25.31 5.23 18.91
CA GLU A 62 -26.04 5.62 17.70
C GLU A 62 -25.19 6.45 16.75
N MET A 63 -24.32 7.32 17.30
CA MET A 63 -23.41 8.17 16.53
C MET A 63 -22.33 7.37 15.76
N TRP A 64 -22.01 6.13 16.18
CA TRP A 64 -20.90 5.35 15.61
C TRP A 64 -21.29 4.30 14.57
N GLY A 65 -22.53 3.80 14.58
CA GLY A 65 -22.91 2.61 13.80
C GLY A 65 -23.02 2.85 12.29
N PHE A 66 -23.75 3.88 11.90
CA PHE A 66 -24.16 4.13 10.51
C PHE A 66 -23.89 5.57 10.04
N ALA A 67 -23.73 6.51 10.97
CA ALA A 67 -23.55 7.93 10.64
C ALA A 67 -22.25 8.21 9.87
N TRP A 68 -21.16 7.48 10.14
CA TRP A 68 -19.91 7.68 9.40
C TRP A 68 -20.10 7.29 7.93
N LEU A 69 -20.64 6.10 7.64
CA LEU A 69 -20.84 5.63 6.27
C LEU A 69 -21.83 6.50 5.49
N GLU A 70 -22.88 6.97 6.16
CA GLU A 70 -23.85 7.90 5.59
C GLU A 70 -23.21 9.25 5.25
N THR A 71 -22.38 9.78 6.16
CA THR A 71 -21.58 11.00 5.92
C THR A 71 -20.62 10.81 4.75
N TRP A 72 -19.87 9.70 4.71
CA TRP A 72 -18.96 9.38 3.61
C TRP A 72 -19.69 9.28 2.26
N LEU A 73 -20.86 8.62 2.23
CA LEU A 73 -21.68 8.53 1.01
C LEU A 73 -22.24 9.89 0.59
N GLN A 74 -22.64 10.71 1.56
CA GLN A 74 -23.13 12.07 1.32
C GLN A 74 -22.04 12.96 0.72
N ASP A 75 -20.82 12.88 1.25
CA ASP A 75 -19.65 13.60 0.74
C ASP A 75 -19.27 13.13 -0.67
N ILE A 76 -19.26 11.82 -0.94
CA ILE A 76 -19.03 11.28 -2.29
C ILE A 76 -20.10 11.78 -3.26
N ARG A 77 -21.38 11.72 -2.89
CA ARG A 77 -22.49 12.18 -3.73
C ARG A 77 -22.39 13.68 -4.01
N TYR A 78 -21.99 14.46 -3.00
CA TYR A 78 -21.76 15.89 -3.12
C TYR A 78 -20.60 16.19 -4.06
N GLY A 79 -19.45 15.53 -3.86
CA GLY A 79 -18.28 15.63 -4.73
C GLY A 79 -18.58 15.26 -6.18
N LEU A 80 -19.35 14.18 -6.41
CA LEU A 80 -19.76 13.76 -7.74
C LEU A 80 -20.69 14.78 -8.41
N ARG A 81 -21.62 15.37 -7.64
CA ARG A 81 -22.48 16.46 -8.13
C ARG A 81 -21.66 17.70 -8.50
N GLN A 82 -20.63 18.01 -7.74
CA GLN A 82 -19.74 19.13 -8.02
C GLN A 82 -18.89 18.88 -9.27
N LEU A 83 -18.41 17.65 -9.48
CA LEU A 83 -17.74 17.22 -10.71
C LEU A 83 -18.66 17.36 -11.93
N ARG A 84 -19.93 16.97 -11.81
CA ARG A 84 -20.93 17.15 -12.88
C ARG A 84 -21.27 18.61 -13.16
N ARG A 85 -21.16 19.49 -12.16
CA ARG A 85 -21.41 20.93 -12.32
C ARG A 85 -20.27 21.64 -13.05
N ASN A 86 -19.04 21.14 -12.94
CA ASN A 86 -17.84 21.68 -13.59
C ASN A 86 -17.18 20.62 -14.51
N PRO A 87 -17.80 20.26 -15.64
CA PRO A 87 -17.36 19.15 -16.49
C PRO A 87 -15.98 19.35 -17.10
N GLY A 88 -15.53 20.59 -17.33
CA GLY A 88 -14.20 20.88 -17.88
C GLY A 88 -13.07 20.45 -16.94
N PHE A 89 -13.17 20.81 -15.65
CA PHE A 89 -12.20 20.38 -14.63
C PHE A 89 -12.23 18.85 -14.46
N ALA A 90 -13.44 18.27 -14.42
CA ALA A 90 -13.62 16.82 -14.32
C ALA A 90 -12.95 16.07 -15.47
N ALA A 91 -13.12 16.54 -16.71
CA ALA A 91 -12.52 15.93 -17.89
C ALA A 91 -10.99 15.96 -17.83
N VAL A 92 -10.39 17.10 -17.51
CA VAL A 92 -8.93 17.23 -17.37
C VAL A 92 -8.41 16.30 -16.28
N ALA A 93 -9.06 16.27 -15.11
CA ALA A 93 -8.68 15.40 -14.02
C ALA A 93 -8.74 13.91 -14.41
N VAL A 94 -9.84 13.49 -15.04
CA VAL A 94 -10.05 12.10 -15.50
C VAL A 94 -9.03 11.71 -16.56
N ILE A 95 -8.76 12.56 -17.55
CA ILE A 95 -7.76 12.31 -18.58
C ILE A 95 -6.37 12.18 -17.96
N THR A 96 -6.01 13.09 -17.05
CA THR A 96 -4.69 13.09 -16.40
C THR A 96 -4.48 11.83 -15.56
N LEU A 97 -5.48 11.46 -14.75
CA LEU A 97 -5.47 10.22 -13.96
C LEU A 97 -5.41 8.99 -14.88
N GLY A 98 -6.25 8.94 -15.90
CA GLY A 98 -6.29 7.83 -16.86
C GLY A 98 -4.97 7.65 -17.60
N LEU A 99 -4.33 8.76 -17.99
CA LEU A 99 -3.05 8.74 -18.67
C LEU A 99 -1.91 8.30 -17.73
N GLY A 100 -1.88 8.79 -16.49
CA GLY A 100 -0.90 8.33 -15.49
C GLY A 100 -1.04 6.83 -15.17
N ILE A 101 -2.26 6.35 -14.97
CA ILE A 101 -2.54 4.93 -14.73
C ILE A 101 -2.19 4.10 -15.97
N GLY A 102 -2.60 4.55 -17.16
CA GLY A 102 -2.41 3.85 -18.42
C GLY A 102 -0.93 3.73 -18.80
N VAL A 103 -0.14 4.79 -18.66
CA VAL A 103 1.30 4.79 -18.93
C VAL A 103 2.01 3.80 -18.02
N ASN A 104 1.77 3.86 -16.71
CA ASN A 104 2.40 2.94 -15.75
C ASN A 104 2.02 1.48 -16.03
N THR A 105 0.73 1.22 -16.30
CA THR A 105 0.23 -0.11 -16.64
C THR A 105 0.84 -0.64 -17.94
N THR A 106 0.96 0.23 -18.94
CA THR A 106 1.53 -0.11 -20.25
C THR A 106 3.01 -0.45 -20.12
N ILE A 107 3.81 0.39 -19.46
CA ILE A 107 5.24 0.13 -19.24
C ILE A 107 5.43 -1.22 -18.55
N PHE A 108 4.69 -1.49 -17.47
CA PHE A 108 4.79 -2.75 -16.75
C PHE A 108 4.35 -3.95 -17.61
N SER A 109 3.28 -3.79 -18.40
CA SER A 109 2.81 -4.84 -19.32
C SER A 109 3.83 -5.13 -20.43
N PHE A 110 4.49 -4.09 -20.98
CA PHE A 110 5.57 -4.25 -21.95
C PHE A 110 6.78 -4.96 -21.33
N VAL A 111 7.21 -4.54 -20.14
CA VAL A 111 8.30 -5.21 -19.40
C VAL A 111 7.95 -6.67 -19.15
N GLN A 112 6.74 -6.96 -18.69
CA GLN A 112 6.27 -8.33 -18.47
C GLN A 112 6.24 -9.16 -19.76
N ALA A 113 5.77 -8.58 -20.87
CA ALA A 113 5.62 -9.27 -22.14
C ALA A 113 6.95 -9.49 -22.88
N PHE A 114 7.91 -8.57 -22.76
CA PHE A 114 9.18 -8.63 -23.47
C PHE A 114 10.34 -9.13 -22.60
N LEU A 115 10.42 -8.70 -21.35
CA LEU A 115 11.54 -9.02 -20.46
C LEU A 115 11.30 -10.31 -19.65
N LEU A 116 10.04 -10.59 -19.29
CA LEU A 116 9.67 -11.74 -18.46
C LEU A 116 9.02 -12.89 -19.24
N ARG A 117 8.81 -12.74 -20.54
CA ARG A 117 8.49 -13.88 -21.39
C ARG A 117 9.72 -14.78 -21.43
N ARG A 118 9.66 -15.87 -20.66
CA ARG A 118 10.74 -16.85 -20.54
C ARG A 118 11.23 -17.21 -21.94
N PRO A 119 12.51 -17.04 -22.25
CA PRO A 119 13.04 -17.50 -23.52
C PRO A 119 12.75 -19.01 -23.65
N PRO A 120 12.41 -19.53 -24.83
CA PRO A 120 12.08 -20.94 -25.04
C PRO A 120 13.34 -21.80 -24.94
N VAL A 121 13.94 -21.83 -23.75
CA VAL A 121 15.10 -22.64 -23.41
C VAL A 121 14.60 -23.76 -22.52
N SER A 122 14.96 -24.99 -22.86
CA SER A 122 14.45 -26.20 -22.20
C SER A 122 14.90 -26.37 -20.74
N ASP A 123 15.67 -25.42 -20.18
CA ASP A 123 16.11 -25.43 -18.79
C ASP A 123 16.63 -24.04 -18.35
N PRO A 124 15.80 -23.17 -17.75
CA PRO A 124 16.20 -21.78 -17.42
C PRO A 124 17.38 -21.70 -16.44
N ASP A 125 17.52 -22.69 -15.55
CA ASP A 125 18.53 -22.70 -14.49
C ASP A 125 19.94 -23.02 -15.02
N ARG A 126 20.05 -23.47 -16.28
CA ARG A 126 21.33 -23.80 -16.95
C ARG A 126 21.78 -22.73 -17.93
N VAL A 127 21.09 -21.59 -17.98
CA VAL A 127 21.44 -20.44 -18.83
C VAL A 127 22.46 -19.57 -18.10
N VAL A 128 23.63 -19.36 -18.72
CA VAL A 128 24.68 -18.48 -18.20
C VAL A 128 25.00 -17.38 -19.21
N MET A 129 25.30 -16.18 -18.71
CA MET A 129 25.72 -15.04 -19.54
C MET A 129 27.25 -14.98 -19.62
N LEU A 130 27.78 -15.02 -20.85
CA LEU A 130 29.21 -14.86 -21.12
C LEU A 130 29.52 -13.40 -21.45
N CYS A 131 30.51 -12.83 -20.77
CA CYS A 131 31.02 -11.48 -21.04
C CYS A 131 32.53 -11.55 -21.29
N SER A 132 33.07 -10.64 -22.10
CA SER A 132 34.52 -10.47 -22.22
C SER A 132 35.02 -9.64 -21.04
N THR A 133 36.20 -9.98 -20.51
CA THR A 133 36.83 -9.22 -19.43
C THR A 133 37.97 -8.40 -19.97
N ASN A 134 37.95 -7.10 -19.74
CA ASN A 134 39.10 -6.24 -20.02
C ASN A 134 39.79 -5.87 -18.69
N PRO A 135 40.85 -6.59 -18.29
CA PRO A 135 41.55 -6.34 -17.03
C PRO A 135 42.31 -5.00 -17.01
N LYS A 136 42.34 -4.26 -18.12
CA LYS A 136 42.86 -2.88 -18.21
C LYS A 136 41.76 -1.82 -18.17
N GLY A 137 40.53 -2.19 -17.83
CA GLY A 137 39.43 -1.25 -17.62
C GLY A 137 39.83 -0.19 -16.59
N GLY A 138 39.85 1.08 -16.99
CA GLY A 138 40.01 2.18 -16.06
C GLY A 138 38.72 2.40 -15.25
N PHE A 139 38.78 3.26 -14.25
CA PHE A 139 37.66 3.60 -13.34
C PHE A 139 36.31 3.90 -14.03
N TRP A 140 36.32 4.29 -15.31
CA TRP A 140 35.14 4.66 -16.09
C TRP A 140 34.59 3.55 -16.99
N MET A 141 35.21 2.36 -17.04
CA MET A 141 34.75 1.24 -17.88
C MET A 141 34.55 -0.02 -17.03
N PRO A 142 33.41 -0.73 -17.16
CA PRO A 142 33.18 -1.97 -16.44
C PRO A 142 34.20 -3.05 -16.83
N ASP A 143 34.64 -3.86 -15.87
CA ASP A 143 35.53 -5.00 -16.11
C ASP A 143 34.93 -6.02 -17.08
N LYS A 144 33.60 -6.08 -17.15
CA LYS A 144 32.83 -6.92 -18.06
C LYS A 144 32.30 -6.08 -19.22
N ILE A 145 32.81 -6.34 -20.42
CA ILE A 145 32.38 -5.69 -21.65
C ILE A 145 31.57 -6.66 -22.54
N PRO A 146 30.66 -6.13 -23.38
CA PRO A 146 30.01 -6.90 -24.43
C PRO A 146 31.04 -7.61 -25.31
N VAL A 147 30.75 -8.85 -25.71
CA VAL A 147 31.61 -9.66 -26.56
C VAL A 147 31.56 -9.12 -28.00
N SER A 148 32.71 -8.98 -28.65
CA SER A 148 32.74 -8.58 -30.06
C SER A 148 32.21 -9.70 -30.96
N ALA A 149 31.64 -9.35 -32.13
CA ALA A 149 31.12 -10.37 -33.05
C ALA A 149 32.16 -11.41 -33.49
N PRO A 150 33.43 -11.04 -33.79
CA PRO A 150 34.49 -12.01 -34.06
C PRO A 150 34.79 -12.93 -32.86
N ASP A 151 34.90 -12.38 -31.65
CA ASP A 151 35.16 -13.18 -30.45
C ASP A 151 34.05 -14.20 -30.20
N PHE A 152 32.78 -13.80 -30.41
CA PHE A 152 31.65 -14.71 -30.30
C PHE A 152 31.73 -15.87 -31.32
N LEU A 153 32.12 -15.58 -32.57
CA LEU A 153 32.27 -16.61 -33.59
C LEU A 153 33.39 -17.59 -33.25
N ASP A 154 34.49 -17.11 -32.69
CA ASP A 154 35.60 -17.95 -32.27
C ASP A 154 35.25 -18.79 -31.05
N TRP A 155 34.58 -18.20 -30.05
CA TRP A 155 34.07 -18.94 -28.89
C TRP A 155 33.06 -20.00 -29.30
N ARG A 156 32.15 -19.70 -30.24
CA ARG A 156 31.18 -20.68 -30.74
C ARG A 156 31.84 -21.86 -31.44
N LYS A 157 32.99 -21.65 -32.11
CA LYS A 157 33.75 -22.74 -32.76
C LYS A 157 34.53 -23.60 -31.77
N GLN A 158 35.01 -23.01 -30.67
CA GLN A 158 35.90 -23.67 -29.72
C GLN A 158 35.17 -24.25 -28.49
N ALA A 159 33.96 -23.77 -28.18
CA ALA A 159 33.21 -24.19 -27.02
C ALA A 159 32.66 -25.62 -27.15
N THR A 160 33.11 -26.50 -26.26
CA THR A 160 32.61 -27.89 -26.14
C THR A 160 31.84 -28.15 -24.84
N SER A 161 31.95 -27.24 -23.87
CA SER A 161 31.29 -27.34 -22.56
C SER A 161 29.83 -26.85 -22.54
N TYR A 162 29.38 -26.17 -23.61
CA TYR A 162 28.03 -25.62 -23.72
C TYR A 162 27.24 -26.32 -24.83
N SER A 163 25.96 -26.61 -24.61
CA SER A 163 25.09 -27.24 -25.60
C SER A 163 24.71 -26.33 -26.77
N GLY A 164 24.79 -25.01 -26.56
CA GLY A 164 24.51 -24.00 -27.58
C GLY A 164 24.89 -22.61 -27.09
N MET A 165 25.17 -21.70 -28.04
CA MET A 165 25.58 -20.33 -27.74
C MET A 165 24.81 -19.35 -28.63
N ALA A 166 24.26 -18.30 -28.04
CA ALA A 166 23.52 -17.25 -28.73
C ALA A 166 24.06 -15.88 -28.31
N ALA A 167 23.96 -14.90 -29.21
CA ALA A 167 24.34 -13.51 -28.96
C ALA A 167 23.13 -12.61 -29.20
N ALA A 168 22.97 -11.60 -28.35
CA ALA A 168 21.97 -10.55 -28.50
C ALA A 168 22.66 -9.19 -28.33
N ALA A 169 22.34 -8.25 -29.22
CA ALA A 169 22.80 -6.87 -29.13
C ALA A 169 21.59 -5.95 -28.98
N PHE A 170 21.70 -4.98 -28.08
CA PHE A 170 20.68 -3.95 -27.88
C PHE A 170 20.90 -2.72 -28.79
N ALA A 171 21.95 -2.76 -29.63
CA ALA A 171 22.31 -1.72 -30.58
C ALA A 171 22.61 -2.33 -31.96
N SER A 172 22.24 -1.61 -33.01
CA SER A 172 22.52 -2.00 -34.40
C SER A 172 24.03 -2.00 -34.66
N PHE A 173 24.54 -3.05 -35.30
CA PHE A 173 25.91 -3.08 -35.83
C PHE A 173 25.92 -3.62 -37.26
N THR A 174 26.81 -3.07 -38.09
CA THR A 174 27.04 -3.55 -39.46
C THR A 174 28.19 -4.55 -39.42
N VAL A 175 27.95 -5.77 -39.89
CA VAL A 175 29.00 -6.76 -40.15
C VAL A 175 29.34 -6.62 -41.63
N SER A 176 30.47 -5.98 -41.93
CA SER A 176 31.07 -5.97 -43.27
C SER A 176 32.12 -7.06 -43.41
#